data_AF-A0A1M7NSH6-F1
#
_entry.id   AF-A0A1M7NSH6-F1
#
_cell.length_a   1.000
_cell.length_b   1.000
_cell.length_c   1.000
_cell.angle_alpha   90.00
_cell.angle_beta   90.00
_cell.angle_gamma   90.00
#
_symmetry.space_group_name_H-M   'P 1'
#
loop_
_entity.id
_entity.type
_entity.pdbx_description
1 polymer ?
#
loop_
_entity_poly.entity_id
_entity_poly.type
_entity_poly.pdbx_seq_one_letter_code
_entity_poly.pdbx_strand_id
1 'polypeptide(L)'
;MFLFDVVFRNGITTENFTYNYKGIFIGCDKIALFRKTSLNFNWFQKDGIYWIQFIPSLLAFLLLYRGTKKNTSILLLDWIWIVISCFSILTSLNNIQSIIINFHSYSSSQIIRTLPITVFFLLIGIYILIRIFTFKERIQAITFGLLGFYCSFFLWMKYLGPIILPII
;
A
#
# COMPACT_ATOMS: atom_id res chain seq x y z
N MET A 1 -1.62 -1.06 -12.22
CA MET A 1 -0.48 -1.62 -12.99
C MET A 1 -0.81 -1.71 -14.48
N PHE A 2 -1.94 -2.33 -14.83
CA PHE A 2 -2.42 -2.49 -16.22
C PHE A 2 -2.45 -1.20 -17.06
N LEU A 3 -3.05 -0.11 -16.54
CA LEU A 3 -3.12 1.18 -17.24
C LEU A 3 -1.76 1.83 -17.50
N PHE A 4 -0.77 1.60 -16.62
CA PHE A 4 0.57 2.16 -16.79
C PHE A 4 1.35 1.42 -17.89
N ASP A 5 1.21 0.10 -17.95
CA ASP A 5 1.85 -0.71 -18.99
C ASP A 5 1.24 -0.46 -20.38
N VAL A 6 -0.07 -0.19 -20.46
CA VAL A 6 -0.73 0.17 -21.73
C VAL A 6 -0.29 1.56 -22.22
N VAL A 7 -0.25 2.56 -21.34
CA VAL A 7 0.00 3.96 -21.75
C VAL A 7 1.50 4.25 -21.96
N PHE A 8 2.39 3.64 -21.17
CA PHE A 8 3.81 4.01 -21.17
C PHE A 8 4.76 2.96 -21.76
N ARG A 9 4.28 1.75 -22.07
CA ARG A 9 5.12 0.64 -22.60
C ARG A 9 4.66 0.09 -23.94
N ASN A 10 3.75 0.77 -24.64
CA ASN A 10 3.21 0.35 -25.94
C ASN A 10 2.75 -1.13 -25.96
N GLY A 11 2.24 -1.63 -24.83
CA GLY A 11 1.64 -2.98 -24.78
C GLY A 11 2.59 -4.16 -25.01
N ILE A 12 3.92 -4.00 -24.98
CA ILE A 12 4.84 -5.14 -25.10
C ILE A 12 4.92 -5.86 -23.75
N THR A 13 3.93 -6.71 -23.49
CA THR A 13 3.93 -7.68 -22.39
C THR A 13 4.41 -9.00 -22.94
N THR A 14 5.66 -9.37 -22.65
CA THR A 14 6.22 -10.70 -22.97
C THR A 14 5.30 -11.81 -22.44
N GLU A 15 5.00 -12.78 -23.31
CA GLU A 15 3.84 -13.71 -23.25
C GLU A 15 3.76 -14.69 -22.07
N ASN A 16 4.75 -14.76 -21.18
CA ASN A 16 4.74 -15.73 -20.07
C ASN A 16 4.45 -15.06 -18.73
N PHE A 17 3.17 -15.03 -18.37
CA PHE A 17 2.72 -14.62 -17.05
C PHE A 17 3.02 -15.74 -16.04
N THR A 18 4.01 -15.54 -15.17
CA THR A 18 4.26 -16.43 -14.02
C THR A 18 3.64 -15.81 -12.78
N TYR A 19 2.90 -16.59 -11.99
CA TYR A 19 2.33 -16.18 -10.70
C TYR A 19 2.89 -17.08 -9.60
N ASN A 20 3.13 -16.55 -8.41
CA ASN A 20 3.53 -17.37 -7.27
C ASN A 20 2.30 -17.98 -6.59
N TYR A 21 2.54 -18.91 -5.66
CA TYR A 21 1.49 -19.57 -4.88
C TYR A 21 0.62 -18.62 -4.03
N LYS A 22 0.99 -17.34 -3.91
CA LYS A 22 0.21 -16.27 -3.26
C LYS A 22 -0.59 -15.42 -4.27
N GLY A 23 -0.62 -15.81 -5.55
CA GLY A 23 -1.29 -15.06 -6.61
C GLY A 23 -0.56 -13.79 -7.05
N ILE A 24 0.70 -13.60 -6.63
CA ILE A 24 1.50 -12.42 -6.98
C ILE A 24 2.16 -12.67 -8.34
N PHE A 25 2.01 -11.72 -9.25
CA PHE A 25 2.60 -11.77 -10.59
C PHE A 25 4.14 -11.71 -10.54
N ILE A 26 4.79 -12.86 -10.74
CA ILE A 26 6.26 -13.08 -10.79
C ILE A 26 6.89 -12.40 -12.03
N GLY A 27 6.13 -12.23 -13.12
CA GLY A 27 6.63 -11.56 -14.33
C GLY A 27 7.15 -10.13 -14.06
N CYS A 28 6.61 -9.47 -13.02
CA CYS A 28 7.09 -8.16 -12.60
C CYS A 28 8.48 -8.19 -11.97
N ASP A 29 8.90 -9.27 -11.31
CA ASP A 29 10.20 -9.30 -10.64
C ASP A 29 11.34 -9.39 -11.64
N LYS A 30 11.19 -10.19 -12.71
CA LYS A 30 12.18 -10.25 -13.81
C LYS A 30 12.23 -8.94 -14.59
N ILE A 31 11.08 -8.32 -14.86
CA ILE A 31 11.00 -7.02 -15.53
C ILE A 31 11.54 -5.89 -14.63
N ALA A 32 11.34 -5.96 -13.31
CA ALA A 32 11.90 -5.02 -12.35
C ALA A 32 13.42 -5.18 -12.22
N LEU A 33 13.92 -6.42 -12.24
CA LEU A 33 15.35 -6.72 -12.28
C LEU A 33 15.97 -6.18 -13.58
N PHE A 34 15.36 -6.46 -14.74
CA PHE A 34 15.80 -5.95 -16.04
C PHE A 34 15.74 -4.41 -16.12
N ARG A 35 14.69 -3.78 -15.59
CA ARG A 35 14.62 -2.32 -15.47
C ARG A 35 15.74 -1.77 -14.59
N LYS A 36 16.06 -2.41 -13.46
CA LYS A 36 17.13 -1.98 -12.55
C LYS A 36 18.52 -2.11 -13.19
N THR A 37 18.78 -3.17 -13.94
CA THR A 37 20.11 -3.50 -14.46
C THR A 37 20.39 -2.92 -15.85
N SER A 38 19.38 -2.62 -16.67
CA SER A 38 19.56 -2.08 -18.02
C SER A 38 19.94 -0.60 -18.01
N LEU A 39 20.93 -0.22 -18.82
CA LEU A 39 21.34 1.18 -19.05
C LEU A 39 20.31 1.97 -19.86
N ASN A 40 19.37 1.30 -20.54
CA ASN A 40 18.45 1.92 -21.49
C ASN A 40 17.22 2.58 -20.83
N PHE A 41 17.00 2.38 -19.53
CA PHE A 41 15.88 3.00 -18.82
C PHE A 41 16.34 4.24 -18.05
N ASN A 42 15.63 5.35 -18.26
CA ASN A 42 15.86 6.58 -17.51
C ASN A 42 15.51 6.40 -16.03
N TRP A 43 16.10 7.23 -15.17
CA TRP A 43 15.89 7.19 -13.71
C TRP A 43 14.39 7.17 -13.33
N PHE A 44 13.56 7.95 -14.03
CA PHE A 44 12.11 7.97 -13.81
C PHE A 44 11.42 6.61 -14.08
N GLN A 45 11.86 5.85 -15.07
CA GLN A 45 11.31 4.53 -15.36
C GLN A 45 11.82 3.45 -14.40
N LYS A 46 13.01 3.66 -13.81
CA LYS A 46 13.62 2.77 -12.82
C LYS A 46 13.05 2.97 -11.42
N ASP A 47 12.92 4.22 -10.99
CA ASP A 47 12.54 4.59 -9.62
C ASP A 47 11.22 5.35 -9.55
N GLY A 48 10.93 6.22 -10.52
CA GLY A 48 9.73 7.08 -10.54
C GLY A 48 8.40 6.32 -10.51
N ILE A 49 8.34 5.11 -11.08
CA ILE A 49 7.11 4.30 -11.08
C ILE A 49 6.65 3.94 -9.67
N TYR A 50 7.58 3.76 -8.73
CA TYR A 50 7.26 3.48 -7.33
C TYR A 50 6.68 4.70 -6.62
N TRP A 51 6.88 5.91 -7.14
CA TRP A 51 6.30 7.13 -6.59
C TRP A 51 4.89 7.39 -7.13
N ILE A 52 4.62 7.00 -8.37
CA ILE A 52 3.33 7.23 -9.04
C ILE A 52 2.17 6.53 -8.31
N GLN A 53 2.41 5.35 -7.76
CA GLN A 53 1.37 4.61 -7.01
C GLN A 53 0.85 5.37 -5.77
N PHE A 54 1.62 6.35 -5.27
CA PHE A 54 1.27 7.14 -4.09
C PHE A 54 0.49 8.42 -4.44
N ILE A 55 0.47 8.84 -5.71
CA ILE A 55 -0.18 10.08 -6.16
C ILE A 55 -1.68 10.11 -5.84
N PRO A 56 -2.47 9.05 -6.10
CA PRO A 56 -3.90 9.07 -5.79
C PRO A 56 -4.18 9.30 -4.30
N SER A 57 -3.43 8.62 -3.43
CA SER A 57 -3.54 8.75 -1.97
C SER A 57 -3.10 10.12 -1.46
N LEU A 58 -2.07 10.70 -2.08
CA LEU A 58 -1.60 12.05 -1.78
C LEU A 58 -2.63 13.10 -2.18
N LEU A 59 -3.20 13.00 -3.38
CA LEU A 59 -4.25 13.91 -3.86
C LEU A 59 -5.51 13.81 -2.98
N ALA A 60 -5.94 12.59 -2.64
CA ALA A 60 -7.04 12.37 -1.73
C ALA A 60 -6.78 13.02 -0.36
N PHE A 61 -5.56 12.88 0.17
CA PHE A 61 -5.19 13.53 1.43
C PHE A 61 -5.21 15.05 1.34
N LEU A 62 -4.70 15.64 0.26
CA LEU A 62 -4.70 17.10 0.07
C LEU A 62 -6.12 17.67 -0.02
N LEU A 63 -7.03 16.96 -0.71
CA LEU A 63 -8.44 17.32 -0.79
C LEU A 63 -9.10 17.25 0.60
N LEU A 64 -8.85 16.16 1.33
CA LEU A 64 -9.33 15.97 2.69
C LEU A 64 -8.79 17.03 3.67
N TYR A 65 -7.49 17.33 3.60
CA TYR A 65 -6.85 18.34 4.43
C TYR A 65 -7.46 19.73 4.19
N ARG A 66 -7.74 20.05 2.92
CA ARG A 66 -8.39 21.31 2.55
C ARG A 66 -9.84 21.38 3.05
N GLY A 67 -10.58 20.27 2.99
CA GLY A 67 -11.96 20.17 3.47
C GLY A 67 -12.07 20.32 4.99
N THR A 68 -11.28 19.53 5.72
CA THR A 68 -11.28 19.48 7.19
C THR A 68 -10.67 20.71 7.87
N LYS A 69 -9.95 21.56 7.13
CA LYS A 69 -9.49 22.87 7.62
C LYS A 69 -10.63 23.91 7.67
N LYS A 70 -11.62 23.81 6.77
CA LYS A 70 -12.69 24.80 6.62
C LYS A 70 -13.97 24.43 7.37
N ASN A 71 -14.32 23.15 7.39
CA ASN A 71 -15.56 22.66 7.97
C ASN A 71 -15.31 21.83 9.22
N THR A 72 -16.22 21.94 10.19
CA THR A 72 -16.22 21.15 11.43
C THR A 72 -16.95 19.81 11.26
N SER A 73 -17.79 19.67 10.23
CA SER A 73 -18.51 18.43 9.92
C SER A 73 -17.83 17.65 8.78
N ILE A 74 -17.78 16.33 8.94
CA ILE A 74 -17.24 15.38 7.96
C ILE A 74 -18.37 14.97 7.02
N LEU A 75 -18.20 15.20 5.72
CA LEU A 75 -19.16 14.82 4.70
C LEU A 75 -18.90 13.39 4.18
N LEU A 76 -19.89 12.81 3.50
CA LEU A 76 -19.75 11.47 2.89
C LEU A 76 -18.58 11.41 1.88
N LEU A 77 -18.34 12.51 1.16
CA LEU A 77 -17.22 12.61 0.23
C LEU A 77 -15.85 12.54 0.96
N ASP A 78 -15.77 13.08 2.19
CA ASP A 78 -14.55 13.02 2.98
C ASP A 78 -14.20 11.58 3.36
N TRP A 79 -15.20 10.74 3.64
CA TRP A 79 -14.99 9.31 3.88
C TRP A 79 -14.39 8.58 2.68
N ILE A 80 -14.78 8.95 1.46
CA ILE A 80 -14.18 8.40 0.24
C ILE A 80 -12.70 8.78 0.17
N TRP A 81 -12.36 10.04 0.45
CA TRP A 81 -10.97 10.50 0.47
C TRP A 81 -10.14 9.80 1.57
N ILE A 82 -10.71 9.58 2.75
CA ILE A 82 -10.06 8.80 3.83
C ILE A 82 -9.70 7.40 3.32
N VAL A 83 -10.67 6.68 2.73
CA VAL A 83 -10.47 5.32 2.23
C VAL A 83 -9.38 5.28 1.17
N ILE A 84 -9.36 6.24 0.24
CA ILE A 84 -8.32 6.30 -0.80
C ILE A 84 -6.94 6.55 -0.17
N SER A 85 -6.83 7.46 0.81
CA SER A 85 -5.57 7.69 1.52
C SER A 85 -5.09 6.47 2.32
N CYS A 86 -6.01 5.64 2.83
CA CYS A 86 -5.67 4.44 3.60
C CYS A 86 -4.89 3.38 2.81
N PHE A 87 -5.00 3.31 1.48
CA PHE A 87 -4.23 2.34 0.68
C PHE A 87 -2.71 2.54 0.81
N SER A 88 -2.26 3.79 0.74
CA SER A 88 -0.84 4.10 0.90
C SER A 88 -0.37 4.05 2.36
N ILE A 89 -1.26 4.31 3.32
CA ILE A 89 -0.99 4.10 4.75
C ILE A 89 -0.77 2.61 5.02
N LEU A 90 -1.64 1.74 4.51
CA LEU A 90 -1.51 0.29 4.65
C LEU A 90 -0.22 -0.23 4.00
N THR A 91 0.09 0.25 2.79
CA THR A 91 1.36 -0.08 2.11
C THR A 91 2.56 0.33 2.96
N SER A 92 2.47 1.48 3.63
CA SER A 92 3.53 1.99 4.50
C SER A 92 3.67 1.16 5.79
N LEU A 93 2.58 0.74 6.40
CA LEU A 93 2.60 -0.19 7.53
C LEU A 93 3.26 -1.52 7.16
N ASN A 94 2.91 -2.09 6.00
CA ASN A 94 3.52 -3.32 5.51
C ASN A 94 5.01 -3.15 5.22
N ASN A 95 5.42 -2.01 4.65
CA ASN A 95 6.82 -1.71 4.41
C ASN A 95 7.63 -1.61 5.71
N ILE A 96 7.11 -0.92 6.73
CA ILE A 96 7.76 -0.84 8.04
C ILE A 96 7.85 -2.22 8.69
N GLN A 97 6.77 -3.00 8.66
CA GLN A 97 6.79 -4.36 9.20
C GLN A 97 7.86 -5.21 8.50
N SER A 98 7.94 -5.16 7.16
CA SER A 98 8.95 -5.89 6.40
C SER A 98 10.37 -5.41 6.69
N ILE A 99 10.59 -4.10 6.82
CA ILE A 99 11.89 -3.53 7.17
C ILE A 99 12.31 -3.97 8.57
N ILE A 100 11.39 -4.01 9.54
CA ILE A 100 11.67 -4.44 10.91
C ILE A 100 12.01 -5.94 10.95
N ILE A 101 11.17 -6.78 10.34
CA ILE A 101 11.32 -8.24 10.41
C ILE A 101 12.53 -8.72 9.59
N ASN A 102 12.72 -8.17 8.39
CA ASN A 102 13.73 -8.64 7.44
C ASN A 102 14.88 -7.64 7.29
N PHE A 103 15.18 -6.83 8.32
CA PHE A 103 16.14 -5.73 8.26
C PHE A 103 17.48 -6.12 7.63
N HIS A 104 18.01 -7.29 8.00
CA HIS A 104 19.29 -7.81 7.53
C HIS A 104 19.34 -8.07 6.01
N SER A 105 18.18 -8.25 5.37
CA SER A 105 18.07 -8.51 3.92
C SER A 105 17.95 -7.25 3.08
N TYR A 106 17.71 -6.09 3.70
CA TYR A 106 17.54 -4.82 3.00
C TYR A 106 18.88 -4.13 2.74
N SER A 107 19.10 -3.67 1.51
CA SER A 107 20.25 -2.82 1.22
C SER A 107 20.04 -1.39 1.73
N SER A 108 21.12 -0.69 2.09
CA SER A 108 21.05 0.71 2.55
C SER A 108 20.33 1.62 1.54
N SER A 109 20.54 1.38 0.25
CA SER A 109 19.86 2.10 -0.84
C SER A 109 18.35 1.86 -0.87
N GLN A 110 17.89 0.66 -0.54
CA GLN A 110 16.46 0.36 -0.47
C GLN A 110 15.82 1.07 0.72
N ILE A 111 16.47 1.03 1.89
CA ILE A 111 15.99 1.69 3.11
C ILE A 111 15.85 3.19 2.89
N ILE A 112 16.89 3.86 2.38
CA ILE A 112 16.88 5.31 2.13
C ILE A 112 15.77 5.70 1.15
N ARG A 113 15.45 4.84 0.18
CA ARG A 113 14.38 5.10 -0.79
C ARG A 113 12.98 4.88 -0.20
N THR A 114 12.78 3.84 0.60
CA THR A 114 11.44 3.48 1.10
C THR A 114 11.06 4.21 2.37
N LEU A 115 12.01 4.48 3.25
CA LEU A 115 11.76 5.00 4.59
C LEU A 115 11.11 6.40 4.60
N PRO A 116 11.55 7.39 3.79
CA PRO A 116 10.92 8.71 3.77
C PRO A 116 9.45 8.68 3.37
N ILE A 117 9.11 7.92 2.31
CA ILE A 117 7.72 7.75 1.86
C ILE A 117 6.89 7.10 2.95
N THR A 118 7.45 6.05 3.54
CA THR A 118 6.77 5.24 4.55
C THR A 118 6.46 6.08 5.79
N VAL A 119 7.43 6.86 6.28
CA VAL A 119 7.23 7.81 7.38
C VAL A 119 6.21 8.87 7.01
N PHE A 120 6.29 9.45 5.82
CA PHE A 120 5.36 10.49 5.37
C PHE A 120 3.90 10.01 5.37
N PHE A 121 3.62 8.83 4.82
CA PHE A 121 2.26 8.28 4.83
C PHE A 121 1.80 7.82 6.20
N LEU A 122 2.70 7.36 7.08
CA LEU A 122 2.34 7.13 8.48
C LEU A 122 1.93 8.41 9.19
N LEU A 123 2.64 9.52 8.96
CA LEU A 123 2.26 10.82 9.52
C LEU A 123 0.87 11.27 9.03
N ILE A 124 0.55 11.01 7.76
CA ILE A 124 -0.80 11.22 7.21
C ILE A 124 -1.83 10.35 7.96
N GLY A 125 -1.54 9.07 8.20
CA GLY A 125 -2.41 8.18 8.96
C GLY A 125 -2.65 8.68 10.39
N ILE A 126 -1.60 9.12 11.08
CA ILE A 126 -1.68 9.72 12.41
C ILE A 126 -2.55 10.99 12.37
N TYR A 127 -2.35 11.85 11.37
CA TYR A 127 -3.16 13.06 11.21
C TYR A 127 -4.64 12.74 11.06
N ILE A 128 -4.99 11.78 10.19
CA ILE A 128 -6.37 11.34 9.98
C ILE A 128 -6.96 10.83 11.30
N LEU A 129 -6.21 9.98 12.02
CA LEU A 129 -6.66 9.38 13.27
C LEU A 129 -6.89 10.43 14.37
N ILE A 130 -6.05 11.46 14.44
CA ILE A 130 -6.15 12.54 15.44
C ILE A 130 -7.20 13.59 15.06
N ARG A 131 -7.32 13.95 13.78
CA ARG A 131 -8.17 15.09 13.39
C ARG A 131 -9.61 14.68 13.15
N ILE A 132 -9.83 13.48 12.62
CA ILE A 132 -11.16 13.04 12.16
C ILE A 132 -11.89 12.27 13.25
N PHE A 133 -11.21 11.34 13.93
CA PHE A 133 -11.84 10.50 14.94
C PHE A 133 -11.77 11.14 16.32
N THR A 134 -12.87 11.10 17.05
CA THR A 134 -12.92 11.44 18.48
C THR A 134 -12.20 10.39 19.32
N PHE A 135 -11.83 10.73 20.55
CA PHE A 135 -11.08 9.80 21.42
C PHE A 135 -11.80 8.46 21.63
N LYS A 136 -13.13 8.47 21.78
CA LYS A 136 -13.94 7.26 21.92
C LYS A 136 -13.89 6.39 20.66
N GLU A 137 -14.04 7.01 19.49
CA GLU A 137 -13.99 6.32 18.20
C GLU A 137 -12.60 5.75 17.91
N ARG A 138 -11.52 6.42 18.34
CA ARG A 138 -10.15 5.88 18.20
C ARG A 138 -9.98 4.58 18.97
N ILE A 139 -10.43 4.54 20.22
CA ILE A 139 -10.37 3.33 21.05
C ILE A 139 -11.22 2.23 20.42
N GLN A 140 -12.44 2.57 19.98
CA GLN A 140 -13.33 1.62 19.29
C GLN A 140 -12.70 1.08 18.00
N ALA A 141 -12.09 1.92 17.18
CA ALA A 141 -11.43 1.50 15.95
C ALA A 141 -10.27 0.53 16.22
N ILE A 142 -9.49 0.78 17.27
CA ILE A 142 -8.40 -0.12 17.69
C ILE A 142 -8.95 -1.44 18.22
N THR A 143 -9.96 -1.40 19.10
CA THR A 143 -10.52 -2.62 19.70
C THR A 143 -11.29 -3.46 18.69
N PHE A 144 -12.17 -2.85 17.89
CA PHE A 144 -12.88 -3.56 16.81
C PHE A 144 -11.93 -4.00 15.70
N GLY A 145 -10.89 -3.22 15.40
CA GLY A 145 -9.85 -3.62 14.44
C GLY A 145 -9.11 -4.88 14.89
N LEU A 146 -8.67 -4.93 16.15
CA LEU A 146 -8.02 -6.10 16.73
C LEU A 146 -8.96 -7.30 16.79
N LEU A 147 -10.17 -7.12 17.34
CA LEU A 147 -11.15 -8.20 17.45
C LEU A 147 -11.58 -8.71 16.06
N GLY A 148 -11.76 -7.80 15.10
CA GLY A 148 -12.07 -8.11 13.72
C GLY A 148 -10.95 -8.89 13.04
N PHE A 149 -9.69 -8.51 13.28
CA PHE A 149 -8.54 -9.26 12.78
C PHE A 149 -8.50 -10.68 13.37
N TYR A 150 -8.64 -10.84 14.68
CA TYR A 150 -8.65 -12.16 15.31
C TYR A 150 -9.84 -13.03 14.87
N CYS A 151 -11.04 -12.45 14.74
CA CYS A 151 -12.20 -13.16 14.22
C CYS A 151 -12.00 -13.57 12.76
N SER A 152 -11.49 -12.68 11.92
CA SER A 152 -11.23 -12.97 10.50
C SER A 152 -10.16 -14.04 10.35
N PHE A 153 -9.09 -13.98 11.15
CA PHE A 153 -8.04 -14.98 11.19
C PHE A 153 -8.54 -16.33 11.70
N PHE A 154 -9.39 -16.34 12.74
CA PHE A 154 -10.02 -17.55 13.24
C PHE A 154 -10.93 -18.18 12.18
N LEU A 155 -11.78 -17.39 11.53
CA LEU A 155 -12.66 -17.86 10.45
C LEU A 155 -11.84 -18.39 9.26
N TRP A 156 -10.73 -17.73 8.94
CA TRP A 156 -9.78 -18.22 7.94
C TRP A 156 -9.18 -19.55 8.35
N MET A 157 -8.57 -19.67 9.53
CA MET A 157 -7.88 -20.89 9.94
C MET A 157 -8.82 -22.08 10.16
N LYS A 158 -10.03 -21.87 10.72
CA LYS A 158 -10.98 -22.94 11.03
C LYS A 158 -11.85 -23.36 9.87
N TYR A 159 -12.22 -22.44 8.97
CA TYR A 159 -13.24 -22.69 7.95
C TYR A 159 -12.72 -22.44 6.54
N LEU A 160 -12.36 -21.20 6.19
CA LEU A 160 -12.09 -20.83 4.79
C LEU A 160 -10.75 -21.38 4.27
N GLY A 161 -9.70 -21.27 5.07
CA GLY A 161 -8.35 -21.72 4.75
C GLY A 161 -8.28 -23.21 4.42
N PRO A 162 -8.80 -24.12 5.27
CA PRO A 162 -8.82 -25.56 4.98
C PRO A 162 -9.63 -25.93 3.73
N ILE A 163 -10.69 -25.17 3.40
CA ILE A 163 -11.53 -25.40 2.21
C ILE A 163 -10.81 -24.94 0.93
N ILE A 164 -10.14 -23.78 0.98
CA ILE A 164 -9.52 -23.15 -0.18
C ILE A 164 -8.11 -23.72 -0.44
N LEU A 165 -7.38 -24.04 0.62
CA LEU A 165 -6.04 -24.63 0.61
C LEU A 165 -6.03 -25.84 1.54
N PRO A 166 -6.65 -26.97 1.15
CA PRO A 166 -6.53 -28.20 1.91
C PRO A 166 -5.06 -28.62 1.90
N ILE A 167 -4.39 -28.44 3.04
CA ILE A 167 -3.07 -29.02 3.26
C ILE A 167 -3.34 -30.52 3.47
N ILE A 168 -3.02 -31.30 2.43
CA ILE A 168 -2.96 -32.76 2.49
C ILE A 168 -1.68 -33.16 3.23
#